data_AF-A0A3D1BW43-F1
#
_entry.id   AF-A0A3D1BW43-F1
#
_cell.length_a   1.000
_cell.length_b   1.000
_cell.length_c   1.000
_cell.angle_alpha   90.00
_cell.angle_beta   90.00
_cell.angle_gamma   90.00
#
_symmetry.space_group_name_H-M   'P 1'
#
loop_
_entity.id
_entity.type
_entity.pdbx_description
1 polymer ?
#
loop_
_entity_poly.entity_id
_entity_poly.type
_entity_poly.pdbx_seq_one_letter_code
_entity_poly.pdbx_strand_id
1 'polypeptide(L)' 'MKADIHPNYPEINITCSCGNKFKTHSTVGKDMNIEVCS' A
#
# COMPACT_ATOMS: atom_id res chain seq x y z
N MET A 1 15.28 9.24 6.06
CA MET A 1 14.05 9.53 6.82
C MET A 1 14.39 10.49 7.94
N LYS A 2 14.05 11.78 7.80
CA LYS A 2 14.09 12.73 8.91
C LYS A 2 12.73 12.69 9.59
N ALA A 3 12.71 12.60 10.91
CA ALA A 3 11.53 12.26 11.71
C ALA A 3 10.33 13.21 11.52
N ASP A 4 10.56 14.48 11.16
CA ASP A 4 9.53 15.53 11.20
C ASP A 4 9.00 16.01 9.84
N ILE A 5 9.50 15.49 8.72
CA ILE A 5 9.13 15.96 7.37
C ILE A 5 8.64 14.85 6.43
N HIS A 6 8.56 13.61 6.90
CA HIS A 6 8.09 12.49 6.08
C HIS A 6 6.65 12.13 6.47
N PRO A 7 5.72 12.04 5.50
CA PRO A 7 4.39 11.51 5.73
C PRO A 7 4.46 10.09 6.28
N ASN A 8 3.47 9.72 7.11
CA ASN A 8 3.37 8.37 7.64
C ASN A 8 3.41 7.36 6.47
N TYR A 9 4.31 6.38 6.53
CA TYR A 9 4.51 5.38 5.47
C TYR A 9 4.18 3.97 6.00
N PRO A 10 2.90 3.72 6.33
CA PRO A 10 2.46 2.42 6.83
C PRO A 10 2.52 1.34 5.74
N GLU A 11 2.66 0.09 6.19
CA GLU A 11 2.35 -1.08 5.38
C GLU A 11 0.85 -1.14 5.11
N ILE A 12 0.49 -1.35 3.85
CA ILE A 12 -0.87 -1.58 3.40
C ILE A 12 -0.96 -2.92 2.66
N ASN A 13 -2.11 -3.58 2.75
CA ASN A 13 -2.38 -4.77 1.95
C ASN A 13 -3.13 -4.36 0.69
N ILE A 14 -2.58 -4.74 -0.47
CA ILE A 14 -3.27 -4.57 -1.75
C ILE A 14 -3.83 -5.92 -2.16
N THR A 15 -5.14 -5.97 -2.38
CA THR A 15 -5.81 -7.16 -2.92
C THR A 15 -6.13 -6.92 -4.38
N CYS A 16 -5.51 -7.72 -5.25
CA CYS A 16 -5.80 -7.73 -6.67
C CYS A 16 -7.02 -8.61 -6.95
N SER A 17 -7.83 -8.18 -7.92
CA SER A 17 -8.98 -8.95 -8.45
C SER A 17 -8.56 -10.29 -9.07
N CYS A 18 -7.29 -10.40 -9.46
CA CYS A 18 -6.64 -11.62 -9.93
C CYS A 18 -6.30 -12.64 -8.81
N GLY A 19 -6.59 -12.32 -7.54
CA GLY A 19 -6.32 -13.17 -6.38
C GLY A 19 -4.96 -12.93 -5.71
N ASN A 20 -4.09 -12.11 -6.31
CA ASN A 20 -2.81 -11.75 -5.70
C ASN A 20 -3.02 -10.76 -4.55
N LYS A 21 -2.40 -11.04 -3.40
CA LYS A 21 -2.35 -10.15 -2.24
C LYS A 21 -0.90 -9.83 -1.98
N PHE A 22 -0.53 -8.55 -2.09
CA PHE A 22 0.84 -8.12 -1.84
C PHE A 22 0.86 -6.95 -0.87
N LYS A 23 1.88 -6.99 0.00
CA LYS A 23 2.13 -5.94 0.98
C LYS A 23 2.96 -4.87 0.30
N THR A 24 2.46 -3.65 0.31
CA THR A 24 3.19 -2.49 -0.20
C THR A 24 3.17 -1.41 0.85
N HIS A 25 4.21 -0.60 0.90
CA HIS A 25 4.19 0.57 1.75
C HIS A 25 3.57 1.72 0.97
N SER A 26 2.65 2.44 1.59
CA SER A 26 2.02 3.60 0.95
C SER A 26 1.64 4.63 1.99
N THR A 27 1.73 5.91 1.63
CA THR A 27 1.32 7.02 2.49
C THR A 27 -0.19 7.08 2.72
N VAL A 28 -0.96 6.32 1.95
CA VAL A 28 -2.43 6.30 2.00
C VAL A 28 -2.96 5.52 3.22
N GLY A 29 -2.17 4.59 3.77
CA GLY A 29 -2.49 3.89 5.02
C GLY A 29 -3.83 3.15 5.06
N LYS A 30 -4.38 2.82 3.88
CA LYS A 30 -5.62 2.07 3.73
C LYS A 30 -5.40 0.90 2.79
N ASP A 31 -6.09 -0.19 3.07
CA ASP A 31 -6.16 -1.34 2.17
C ASP A 31 -6.77 -0.91 0.84
N MET A 32 -6.14 -1.31 -0.26
CA MET A 32 -6.55 -0.94 -1.61
C MET A 32 -6.90 -2.20 -2.41
N ASN A 33 -8.04 -2.13 -3.11
CA ASN A 33 -8.39 -3.12 -4.12
C ASN A 33 -7.89 -2.62 -5.48
N ILE A 34 -7.16 -3.47 -6.19
CA ILE A 34 -6.63 -3.16 -7.53
C ILE A 34 -7.22 -4.12 -8.55
N GLU A 35 -7.58 -3.58 -9.72
CA GLU A 35 -8.30 -4.32 -10.76
C GLU A 35 -7.34 -5.07 -11.70
N VAL A 36 -6.09 -4.60 -11.79
CA VAL A 36 -5.04 -5.18 -12.64
C VAL A 36 -3.73 -5.19 -11.87
N CYS A 37 -3.12 -6.36 -11.69
CA CYS A 37 -1.71 -6.45 -11.29
C CYS A 37 -0.83 -6.50 -12.55
N SER A 38 0.35 -5.86 -12.52
CA SER A 38 1.39 -6.05 -13.54
C SER A 38 2.00 -7.44 -13.48
#